data_AF-A0A9P0GM32-F1
#
_entry.id   AF-A0A9P0GM32-F1
#
_cell.length_a   1.000
_cell.length_b   1.000
_cell.length_c   1.000
_cell.angle_alpha   90.00
_cell.angle_beta   90.00
_cell.angle_gamma   90.00
#
_symmetry.space_group_name_H-M   'P 1'
#
loop_
_entity.id
_entity.type
_entity.pdbx_description
1 polymer ?
#
loop_
_entity_poly.entity_id
_entity_poly.type
_entity_poly.pdbx_seq_one_letter_code
_entity_poly.pdbx_strand_id
1 'polypeptide(L)'
;MEQVMQKWVKTSKESLNEENKTELNPESDHEGHISKSPVAGISGTSQRSLSICETSSSSINIINNEEMLDESLAEPSTSTNTTSKRYVQRINLSKLKDKFNWLDRDKSFLFCKTCNLKISGQKFHLKRHEESGSHQRSTKAAKITPQITTILTNPAKQKMENLVKEAEL
;
A
#
# COMPACT_ATOMS: atom_id res chain seq x y z
N MET A 1 23.34 22.23 45.43
CA MET A 1 23.01 21.29 44.33
C MET A 1 22.42 21.97 43.09
N GLU A 2 22.39 23.30 43.01
CA GLU A 2 21.86 24.04 41.83
C GLU A 2 22.86 24.27 40.69
N GLN A 3 24.17 24.06 40.90
CA GLN A 3 25.18 24.38 39.87
C GLN A 3 25.34 23.29 38.79
N VAL A 4 24.73 22.11 38.94
CA VAL A 4 24.89 21.00 37.97
C VAL A 4 23.87 21.08 36.83
N MET A 5 22.72 21.74 37.02
CA MET A 5 21.66 21.83 36.01
C MET A 5 21.93 22.85 34.89
N GLN A 6 22.79 23.85 35.11
CA GLN A 6 23.08 24.84 34.05
C GLN A 6 24.10 24.37 33.00
N LYS A 7 24.76 23.23 33.21
CA LYS A 7 25.78 22.72 32.28
C LYS A 7 25.19 21.91 31.11
N TRP A 8 23.91 21.57 31.14
CA TRP A 8 23.24 20.80 30.08
C TRP A 8 22.51 21.63 29.02
N VAL A 9 22.27 22.93 29.25
CA VAL A 9 21.55 23.78 28.28
C VAL A 9 22.50 24.39 27.21
N LYS A 10 23.81 24.44 27.47
CA LYS A 10 24.78 25.05 26.55
C LYS A 10 25.26 24.14 25.41
N THR A 11 25.03 22.83 25.46
CA THR A 11 25.50 21.88 24.43
C THR A 11 24.48 21.59 23.32
N SER A 12 23.27 22.15 23.36
CA SER A 12 22.23 21.89 22.34
C SER A 12 22.10 22.98 21.27
N LYS A 13 22.93 24.02 21.27
CA LYS A 13 22.87 25.10 20.25
C LYS A 13 23.94 25.02 19.16
N GLU A 14 24.79 24.00 19.18
CA GLU A 14 25.95 23.90 18.27
C GLU A 14 25.86 22.73 17.26
N SER A 15 24.67 22.17 17.02
CA SER A 15 24.47 21.05 16.06
C SER A 15 23.56 21.39 14.87
N LEU A 16 23.44 22.66 14.50
CA LEU A 16 22.62 23.10 13.36
C LEU A 16 23.43 23.66 12.18
N ASN A 17 24.72 23.35 12.06
CA ASN A 17 25.49 23.82 10.92
C ASN A 17 26.58 22.84 10.48
N GLU A 18 26.17 21.62 10.11
CA GLU A 18 27.00 20.74 9.28
C GLU A 18 26.13 20.15 8.16
N GLU A 19 26.46 20.59 6.93
CA GLU A 19 26.50 19.73 5.75
C GLU A 19 25.19 19.39 5.04
N ASN A 20 24.53 20.41 4.47
CA ASN A 20 23.81 20.24 3.22
C ASN A 20 24.69 20.68 2.04
N LYS A 21 25.78 19.93 1.81
CA LYS A 21 26.56 19.98 0.57
C LYS A 21 25.97 18.91 -0.36
N THR A 22 24.84 19.23 -0.97
CA THR A 22 24.35 18.42 -2.10
C THR A 22 25.27 18.71 -3.28
N GLU A 23 26.23 17.82 -3.50
CA GLU A 23 26.96 17.71 -4.75
C GLU A 23 25.96 17.63 -5.92
N LEU A 24 26.04 18.64 -6.78
CA LEU A 24 25.59 18.55 -8.15
C LEU A 24 26.39 17.42 -8.81
N ASN A 25 25.78 16.25 -8.95
CA ASN A 25 26.28 15.23 -9.87
C ASN A 25 26.16 15.79 -11.29
N PRO A 26 27.25 15.93 -12.06
CA PRO A 26 27.17 16.25 -13.47
C PRO A 26 26.51 15.10 -14.20
N GLU A 27 25.58 15.46 -15.08
CA GLU A 27 25.01 14.60 -16.11
C GLU A 27 26.15 13.85 -16.81
N SER A 28 26.17 12.53 -16.64
CA SER A 28 27.01 11.66 -17.46
C SER A 28 26.19 11.29 -18.67
N ASP A 29 26.46 12.01 -19.75
CA ASP A 29 26.08 11.65 -21.11
C ASP A 29 26.67 10.28 -21.45
N HIS A 30 25.92 9.22 -21.13
CA HIS A 30 26.11 7.94 -21.76
C HIS A 30 25.36 7.96 -23.10
N GLU A 31 26.05 8.46 -24.12
CA GLU A 31 25.81 8.16 -25.54
C GLU A 31 25.96 6.65 -25.74
N GLY A 32 24.90 5.92 -25.41
CA GLY A 32 24.74 4.50 -25.66
C GLY A 32 24.44 4.26 -27.14
N HIS A 33 25.51 4.03 -27.89
CA HIS A 33 25.58 3.32 -29.16
C HIS A 33 24.26 2.70 -29.63
N ILE A 34 23.70 3.29 -30.70
CA ILE A 34 22.62 2.72 -31.50
C ILE A 34 23.21 1.54 -32.29
N SER A 35 23.18 0.34 -31.72
CA SER A 35 23.36 -0.88 -32.50
C SER A 35 22.15 -1.08 -33.40
N LYS A 36 22.28 -0.59 -34.64
CA LYS A 36 21.42 -0.95 -35.76
C LYS A 36 21.55 -2.45 -36.01
N SER A 37 20.57 -3.23 -35.57
CA SER A 37 20.37 -4.60 -36.08
C SER A 37 19.48 -4.54 -37.33
N PRO A 38 19.82 -5.30 -38.39
CA PRO A 38 19.13 -5.26 -39.66
C PRO A 38 17.75 -5.92 -39.62
N VAL A 39 16.85 -5.30 -40.38
CA VAL A 39 15.50 -5.75 -40.71
C VAL A 39 15.54 -7.03 -41.55
N ALA A 40 14.89 -8.08 -41.05
CA ALA A 40 14.19 -9.11 -41.81
C ALA A 40 13.03 -9.54 -40.91
N GLY A 41 11.77 -9.22 -41.19
CA GLY A 41 11.05 -9.72 -42.35
C GLY A 41 10.34 -11.01 -41.97
N ILE A 42 9.23 -10.92 -41.23
CA ILE A 42 8.17 -11.94 -41.25
C ILE A 42 6.81 -11.25 -41.13
N SER A 43 6.14 -11.14 -42.27
CA SER A 43 4.71 -10.96 -42.39
C SER A 43 4.02 -12.12 -41.69
N GLY A 44 3.34 -11.82 -40.58
CA GLY A 44 2.54 -12.77 -39.82
C GLY A 44 1.22 -12.13 -39.46
N THR A 45 0.34 -11.97 -40.44
CA THR A 45 -1.06 -11.60 -40.25
C THR A 45 -1.76 -12.74 -39.50
N SER A 46 -1.71 -12.72 -38.17
CA SER A 46 -2.52 -13.60 -37.34
C SER A 46 -3.73 -12.82 -36.87
N GLN A 47 -4.84 -12.99 -37.59
CA GLN A 47 -6.17 -12.62 -37.11
C GLN A 47 -6.47 -13.51 -35.90
N ARG A 48 -6.12 -13.04 -34.70
CA ARG A 48 -6.54 -13.67 -33.47
C ARG A 48 -7.90 -13.08 -33.12
N SER A 49 -8.93 -13.83 -33.48
CA SER A 49 -10.32 -13.57 -33.15
C SER A 49 -10.43 -13.17 -31.68
N LEU A 50 -10.90 -11.95 -31.43
CA LEU A 50 -11.33 -11.50 -30.11
C LEU A 50 -12.58 -12.29 -29.75
N SER A 51 -12.39 -13.40 -29.05
CA SER A 51 -13.45 -14.05 -28.28
C SER A 51 -13.87 -13.08 -27.19
N ILE A 52 -14.92 -12.34 -27.48
CA ILE A 52 -15.63 -11.47 -26.55
C ILE A 52 -16.23 -12.39 -25.50
N CYS A 53 -15.59 -12.52 -24.34
CA CYS A 53 -16.22 -13.15 -23.19
C CYS A 53 -17.24 -12.13 -22.65
N GLU A 54 -18.42 -12.10 -23.26
CA GLU A 54 -19.60 -11.48 -22.68
C GLU A 54 -19.96 -12.26 -21.41
N THR A 55 -19.30 -11.93 -20.29
CA THR A 55 -19.72 -12.42 -18.99
C THR A 55 -20.98 -11.66 -18.61
N SER A 56 -22.06 -12.23 -19.13
CA SER A 56 -23.45 -11.91 -18.89
C SER A 56 -23.67 -11.66 -17.40
N SER A 57 -24.31 -10.54 -17.10
CA SER A 57 -24.98 -10.27 -15.82
C SER A 57 -25.79 -11.51 -15.43
N SER A 58 -25.25 -12.30 -14.50
CA SER A 58 -25.94 -13.46 -13.98
C SER A 58 -26.87 -12.99 -12.87
N SER A 59 -28.13 -12.84 -13.26
CA SER A 59 -29.27 -12.58 -12.42
C SER A 59 -29.33 -13.59 -11.26
N ILE A 60 -29.66 -13.05 -10.10
CA ILE A 60 -29.89 -13.74 -8.84
C ILE A 60 -31.02 -14.77 -9.05
N ASN A 61 -30.71 -16.07 -8.95
CA ASN A 61 -31.71 -17.11 -8.76
C ASN A 61 -31.68 -17.56 -7.29
N ILE A 62 -32.58 -16.97 -6.50
CA ILE A 62 -33.02 -17.52 -5.22
C ILE A 62 -33.85 -18.76 -5.57
N ILE A 63 -33.28 -19.95 -5.36
CA ILE A 63 -34.04 -21.20 -5.39
C ILE A 63 -34.27 -21.59 -3.94
N ASN A 64 -35.49 -21.31 -3.46
CA ASN A 64 -36.09 -22.05 -2.37
C ASN A 64 -36.32 -23.48 -2.87
N ASN A 65 -35.60 -24.45 -2.31
CA ASN A 65 -36.00 -25.85 -2.41
C ASN A 65 -36.54 -26.29 -1.06
N GLU A 66 -37.86 -26.40 -1.03
CA GLU A 66 -38.64 -27.12 -0.06
C GLU A 66 -38.25 -28.61 -0.06
N GLU A 67 -38.11 -29.14 1.15
CA GLU A 67 -38.69 -30.41 1.58
C GLU A 67 -38.60 -31.62 0.63
N MET A 68 -37.57 -32.45 0.82
CA MET A 68 -37.74 -33.90 0.70
C MET A 68 -37.23 -34.56 1.99
N LEU A 69 -38.18 -35.09 2.75
CA LEU A 69 -37.97 -36.07 3.81
C LEU A 69 -37.54 -37.39 3.14
N ASP A 70 -36.29 -37.80 3.36
CA ASP A 70 -35.85 -39.18 3.12
C ASP A 70 -35.34 -39.77 4.44
N GLU A 71 -36.13 -40.74 4.91
CA GLU A 71 -35.97 -41.49 6.14
C GLU A 71 -34.90 -42.57 5.94
N SER A 72 -33.64 -42.22 6.21
CA SER A 72 -32.53 -43.17 6.25
C SER A 72 -32.10 -43.39 7.70
N LEU A 73 -32.59 -44.49 8.30
CA LEU A 73 -32.01 -45.09 9.49
C LEU A 73 -30.59 -45.57 9.16
N ALA A 74 -29.60 -44.74 9.45
CA ALA A 74 -28.21 -45.15 9.53
C ALA A 74 -27.61 -44.61 10.84
N GLU A 75 -26.85 -45.49 11.49
CA GLU A 75 -26.51 -45.47 12.90
C GLU A 75 -25.73 -44.21 13.34
N PRO A 76 -25.88 -43.75 14.60
CA PRO A 76 -25.11 -42.63 15.13
C PRO A 76 -23.65 -43.03 15.30
N SER A 77 -22.90 -42.94 14.21
CA SER A 77 -21.45 -42.91 14.22
C SER A 77 -21.05 -41.60 14.90
N THR A 78 -20.89 -41.65 16.22
CA THR A 78 -20.24 -40.61 17.04
C THR A 78 -18.79 -40.44 16.57
N SER A 79 -18.61 -39.80 15.42
CA SER A 79 -17.34 -39.22 15.03
C SER A 79 -17.12 -38.03 15.95
N THR A 80 -16.33 -38.25 16.99
CA THR A 80 -15.79 -37.18 17.82
C THR A 80 -14.96 -36.29 16.89
N ASN A 81 -15.61 -35.27 16.36
CA ASN A 81 -15.05 -34.26 15.50
C ASN A 81 -14.05 -33.48 16.37
N THR A 82 -12.83 -34.00 16.48
CA THR A 82 -11.75 -33.36 17.22
C THR A 82 -11.39 -32.11 16.44
N THR A 83 -12.03 -31.00 16.80
CA THR A 83 -11.78 -29.68 16.21
C THR A 83 -10.33 -29.32 16.52
N SER A 84 -9.43 -29.71 15.62
CA SER A 84 -8.02 -29.36 15.67
C SER A 84 -7.94 -27.83 15.71
N LYS A 85 -7.58 -27.30 16.88
CA LYS A 85 -7.45 -25.85 17.10
C LYS A 85 -6.38 -25.37 16.14
N ARG A 86 -6.79 -24.74 15.03
CA ARG A 86 -5.85 -24.13 14.08
C ARG A 86 -5.01 -23.14 14.86
N TYR A 87 -3.71 -23.38 14.91
CA TYR A 87 -2.77 -22.49 15.55
C TYR A 87 -2.79 -21.14 14.83
N VAL A 88 -3.39 -20.14 15.48
CA VAL A 88 -3.40 -18.76 14.96
C VAL A 88 -2.05 -18.14 15.29
N GLN A 89 -1.14 -18.14 14.32
CA GLN A 89 0.11 -17.39 14.45
C GLN A 89 -0.20 -15.91 14.65
N ARG A 90 0.14 -15.38 15.83
CA ARG A 90 0.07 -13.94 16.10
C ARG A 90 1.19 -13.25 15.34
N ILE A 91 0.80 -12.50 14.32
CA ILE A 91 1.73 -11.70 13.53
C ILE A 91 2.13 -10.46 14.35
N ASN A 92 3.43 -10.21 14.49
CA ASN A 92 3.91 -8.98 15.08
C ASN A 92 3.75 -7.83 14.07
N LEU A 93 2.61 -7.12 14.15
CA LEU A 93 2.25 -6.01 13.26
C LEU A 93 3.28 -4.87 13.31
N SER A 94 3.90 -4.61 14.48
CA SER A 94 4.89 -3.53 14.63
C SER A 94 6.08 -3.76 13.70
N LYS A 95 6.69 -4.95 13.78
CA LYS A 95 7.86 -5.32 12.95
C LYS A 95 7.57 -5.28 11.45
N LEU A 96 6.32 -5.53 11.05
CA LEU A 96 5.91 -5.45 9.63
C LEU A 96 5.75 -4.00 9.18
N LYS A 97 5.14 -3.14 10.00
CA LYS A 97 4.95 -1.72 9.70
C LYS A 97 6.28 -0.98 9.54
N ASP A 98 7.32 -1.42 10.25
CA ASP A 98 8.67 -0.86 10.10
C ASP A 98 9.35 -1.28 8.79
N LYS A 99 9.00 -2.47 8.27
CA LYS A 99 9.58 -2.99 7.02
C LYS A 99 8.89 -2.42 5.78
N PHE A 100 7.58 -2.18 5.84
CA PHE A 100 6.77 -1.75 4.70
C PHE A 100 6.22 -0.34 4.94
N ASN A 101 6.90 0.68 4.40
CA ASN A 101 6.53 2.09 4.60
C ASN A 101 5.13 2.47 4.07
N TRP A 102 4.59 1.70 3.12
CA TRP A 102 3.27 1.90 2.54
C TRP A 102 2.13 1.37 3.43
N LEU A 103 2.43 0.67 4.53
CA LEU A 103 1.44 0.22 5.50
C LEU A 103 1.00 1.32 6.46
N ASP A 104 -0.26 1.27 6.88
CA ASP A 104 -0.81 2.17 7.87
C ASP A 104 -0.45 1.78 9.30
N ARG A 105 0.07 2.77 10.05
CA ARG A 105 0.50 2.60 11.43
C ARG A 105 -0.65 2.72 12.41
N ASP A 106 -1.66 3.51 12.07
CA ASP A 106 -2.74 3.85 13.02
C ASP A 106 -3.83 2.77 13.05
N LYS A 107 -3.93 1.97 11.99
CA LYS A 107 -4.91 0.89 11.89
C LYS A 107 -4.42 -0.37 12.63
N SER A 108 -5.36 -1.05 13.29
CA SER A 108 -5.12 -2.33 14.00
C SER A 108 -4.93 -3.53 13.07
N PHE A 109 -5.09 -3.34 11.76
CA PHE A 109 -4.95 -4.36 10.73
C PHE A 109 -4.01 -3.90 9.61
N LEU A 110 -3.58 -4.84 8.77
CA LEU A 110 -2.74 -4.57 7.61
C LEU A 110 -3.52 -3.78 6.56
N PHE A 111 -3.23 -2.49 6.44
CA PHE A 111 -3.89 -1.58 5.49
C PHE A 111 -2.83 -0.87 4.65
N CYS A 112 -3.02 -0.87 3.33
CA CYS A 112 -2.15 -0.19 2.41
C CYS A 112 -2.63 1.26 2.19
N LYS A 113 -1.79 2.24 2.49
CA LYS A 113 -2.11 3.67 2.31
C LYS A 113 -2.20 4.08 0.83
N THR A 114 -1.40 3.47 -0.04
CA THR A 114 -1.36 3.83 -1.47
C THR A 114 -2.51 3.22 -2.24
N CYS A 115 -2.96 2.02 -1.86
CA CYS A 115 -4.08 1.32 -2.50
C CYS A 115 -5.42 1.51 -1.79
N ASN A 116 -5.44 2.14 -0.61
CA ASN A 116 -6.61 2.26 0.27
C ASN A 116 -7.34 0.92 0.52
N LEU A 117 -6.58 -0.17 0.64
CA LEU A 117 -7.10 -1.52 0.73
C LEU A 117 -6.64 -2.23 2.00
N LYS A 118 -7.56 -2.96 2.64
CA LYS A 118 -7.25 -3.89 3.73
C LYS A 118 -6.69 -5.19 3.16
N ILE A 119 -5.49 -5.58 3.60
CA ILE A 119 -4.83 -6.82 3.16
C ILE A 119 -5.12 -7.90 4.21
N SER A 120 -5.88 -8.91 3.81
CA SER A 120 -6.07 -10.11 4.61
C SER A 120 -4.90 -11.08 4.41
N GLY A 121 -4.32 -11.56 5.52
CA GLY A 121 -3.36 -12.67 5.50
C GLY A 121 -2.04 -12.37 6.21
N GLN A 122 -1.07 -13.25 5.97
CA GLN A 122 0.26 -13.18 6.57
C GLN A 122 1.28 -12.44 5.68
N LYS A 123 2.56 -12.44 6.10
CA LYS A 123 3.71 -11.80 5.43
C LYS A 123 3.79 -12.06 3.91
N PHE A 124 3.45 -13.26 3.44
CA PHE A 124 3.46 -13.57 2.00
C PHE A 124 2.45 -12.74 1.19
N HIS A 125 1.30 -12.41 1.79
CA HIS A 125 0.28 -11.57 1.15
C HIS A 125 0.76 -10.13 1.01
N LEU A 126 1.53 -9.62 1.98
CA LEU A 126 2.15 -8.30 1.91
C LEU A 126 3.19 -8.23 0.78
N LYS A 127 4.05 -9.25 0.67
CA LYS A 127 5.05 -9.32 -0.41
C LYS A 127 4.38 -9.40 -1.79
N ARG A 128 3.38 -10.28 -1.93
CA ARG A 128 2.59 -10.38 -3.18
C ARG A 128 1.85 -9.08 -3.50
N HIS A 129 1.35 -8.38 -2.50
CA HIS A 129 0.70 -7.08 -2.70
C HIS A 129 1.69 -6.03 -3.20
N GLU A 130 2.87 -5.93 -2.60
CA GLU A 130 3.94 -5.02 -3.02
C GLU A 130 4.40 -5.27 -4.46
N GLU A 131 4.50 -6.54 -4.86
CA GLU A 131 4.86 -6.96 -6.21
C GLU A 131 3.72 -6.79 -7.23
N SER A 132 2.48 -6.52 -6.77
CA SER A 132 1.34 -6.40 -7.67
C SER A 132 1.44 -5.14 -8.55
N GLY A 133 1.11 -5.29 -9.84
CA GLY A 133 1.13 -4.17 -10.79
C GLY A 133 0.15 -3.03 -10.45
N SER A 134 -0.92 -3.32 -9.68
CA SER A 134 -1.80 -2.28 -9.15
C SER A 134 -1.07 -1.43 -8.10
N HIS A 135 -0.46 -2.07 -7.10
CA HIS A 135 0.31 -1.38 -6.07
C HIS A 135 1.47 -0.56 -6.67
N GLN A 136 2.24 -1.14 -7.59
CA GLN A 136 3.35 -0.44 -8.23
C GLN A 136 2.90 0.80 -9.01
N ARG A 137 1.77 0.71 -9.74
CA ARG A 137 1.20 1.86 -10.46
C ARG A 137 0.73 2.95 -9.49
N SER A 138 -0.01 2.59 -8.45
CA SER A 138 -0.47 3.55 -7.42
C SER A 138 0.71 4.20 -6.69
N THR A 139 1.74 3.43 -6.32
CA THR A 139 2.93 3.94 -5.66
C THR A 139 3.74 4.87 -6.57
N LYS A 140 3.86 4.57 -7.87
CA LYS A 140 4.49 5.49 -8.85
C LYS A 140 3.67 6.77 -9.00
N ALA A 141 2.35 6.65 -9.16
CA ALA A 141 1.46 7.81 -9.27
C ALA A 141 1.53 8.72 -8.04
N ALA A 142 1.55 8.14 -6.83
CA ALA A 142 1.67 8.86 -5.57
C ALA A 142 3.03 9.57 -5.38
N LYS A 143 4.10 9.11 -6.07
CA LYS A 143 5.38 9.81 -6.10
C LYS A 143 5.37 10.99 -7.08
N ILE A 144 4.68 10.83 -8.21
CA ILE A 144 4.61 11.85 -9.28
C ILE A 144 3.65 12.97 -8.93
N THR A 145 2.60 12.69 -8.16
CA THR A 145 1.76 13.72 -7.56
C THR A 145 2.39 14.11 -6.23
N PRO A 146 3.26 15.15 -6.17
CA PRO A 146 3.59 15.76 -4.90
C PRO A 146 2.26 16.23 -4.32
N GLN A 147 1.85 15.51 -3.30
CA GLN A 147 0.68 15.70 -2.46
C GLN A 147 -0.13 16.97 -2.72
N ILE A 148 -1.43 16.73 -2.86
CA ILE A 148 -2.56 17.62 -2.58
C ILE A 148 -2.40 18.43 -1.27
N THR A 149 -1.32 18.28 -0.49
CA THR A 149 -0.86 19.27 0.49
C THR A 149 -0.74 20.67 -0.08
N THR A 150 -0.31 20.88 -1.35
CA THR A 150 -0.33 22.23 -1.95
C THR A 150 -1.74 22.75 -2.25
N ILE A 151 -2.72 21.86 -2.43
CA ILE A 151 -4.13 22.22 -2.63
C ILE A 151 -4.84 22.40 -1.26
N LEU A 152 -4.42 21.66 -0.23
CA LEU A 152 -4.92 21.74 1.16
C LEU A 152 -4.31 22.87 1.97
N THR A 153 -3.07 23.29 1.68
CA THR A 153 -2.60 24.64 2.01
C THR A 153 -3.25 25.60 1.03
N ASN A 154 -4.56 25.76 1.13
CA ASN A 154 -5.22 26.88 0.49
C ASN A 154 -4.59 28.13 1.13
N PRO A 155 -3.83 28.95 0.38
CA PRO A 155 -3.19 30.14 0.94
C PRO A 155 -4.23 31.09 1.56
N ALA A 156 -5.50 31.02 1.11
CA ALA A 156 -6.59 31.76 1.73
C ALA A 156 -6.91 31.27 3.15
N LYS A 157 -6.82 29.96 3.43
CA LYS A 157 -7.08 29.40 4.76
C LYS A 157 -5.96 29.79 5.75
N GLN A 158 -4.70 29.73 5.32
CA GLN A 158 -3.57 30.21 6.11
C GLN A 158 -3.64 31.74 6.35
N LYS A 159 -4.02 32.52 5.32
CA LYS A 159 -4.22 33.96 5.47
C LYS A 159 -5.34 34.28 6.48
N MET A 160 -6.45 33.54 6.44
CA MET A 160 -7.55 33.72 7.40
C MET A 160 -7.11 33.38 8.82
N GLU A 161 -6.38 32.28 9.02
CA GLU A 161 -5.84 31.89 10.34
C GLU A 161 -4.88 32.95 10.91
N ASN A 162 -4.06 33.57 10.05
CA ASN A 162 -3.16 34.65 10.45
C ASN A 162 -3.93 35.93 10.82
N LEU A 163 -4.94 36.31 10.05
CA LEU A 163 -5.78 37.49 10.35
C LEU A 163 -6.57 37.32 11.66
N VAL A 164 -7.06 36.11 11.95
CA VAL A 164 -7.72 35.82 13.23
C VAL A 164 -6.76 36.00 14.40
N LYS A 165 -5.52 35.50 14.28
CA LYS A 165 -4.48 35.70 15.32
C LYS A 165 -4.09 37.16 15.52
N GLU A 166 -4.05 37.97 14.46
CA GLU A 166 -3.77 39.41 14.58
C GLU A 166 -4.89 40.18 15.30
N ALA A 167 -6.15 39.76 15.13
CA ALA A 167 -7.29 40.44 15.76
C ALA A 167 -7.51 40.08 17.24
N GLU A 168 -6.84 39.05 17.75
CA GLU A 168 -6.90 38.63 19.16
C GLU A 168 -5.86 39.34 20.07
N LEU A 169 -4.95 40.13 19.49
CA LEU A 169 -3.96 40.96 20.19
C LEU A 169 -4.45 42.41 20.36
#